data_AF-A0A7X8UPV5-F1
#
_entry.id   AF-A0A7X8UPV5-F1
#
_cell.length_a   1.000
_cell.length_b   1.000
_cell.length_c   1.000
_cell.angle_alpha   90.00
_cell.angle_beta   90.00
_cell.angle_gamma   90.00
#
_symmetry.space_group_name_H-M   'P 1'
#
loop_
_entity.id
_entity.type
_entity.pdbx_description
1 polymer ?
#
loop_
_entity_poly.entity_id
_entity_poly.type
_entity_poly.pdbx_seq_one_letter_code
_entity_poly.pdbx_strand_id
1 'polypeptide(L)'
;AMAAAKLLWIQQNEPGLWAKARRFMTITDYLAWSLTGSSAGDESTCELLGMWDVLRRQWWGKALSAINMDGSMLPSPMATGAIVGPVVNGAALGIADGAWFVAGALDHYAAAVGAGLEGAAGVAESTGTVLAAVRQMDAYNPIYGCCTAAAAGGRYYRLAFDGHGASMLEEYQRLHAPKASVEELISLAAKMTEPHGPEVRRIMQTTADTMHGLLMLICDGSLPQEVISTGGGAKSRFWLDMKARVAGCTFTPRPCTENGAIGAAVFASRAIGASEG
;
A
#
# COMPACT_ATOMS: atom_id res chain seq x y z
N ALA A 1 2.13 -15.14 -1.17
CA ALA A 1 2.05 -16.09 -0.05
C ALA A 1 2.20 -15.34 1.27
N MET A 2 1.25 -15.51 2.20
CA MET A 2 1.23 -14.84 3.51
C MET A 2 2.40 -15.26 4.40
N ALA A 3 2.81 -14.42 5.35
CA ALA A 3 3.99 -14.67 6.20
C ALA A 3 3.87 -15.97 7.02
N ALA A 4 2.70 -16.26 7.59
CA ALA A 4 2.45 -17.50 8.32
C ALA A 4 2.79 -18.77 7.52
N ALA A 5 2.49 -18.80 6.22
CA ALA A 5 2.81 -19.94 5.36
C ALA A 5 4.32 -20.10 5.15
N LYS A 6 5.07 -18.99 5.05
CA LYS A 6 6.53 -19.02 4.97
C LYS A 6 7.15 -19.51 6.28
N LEU A 7 6.61 -19.09 7.42
CA LEU A 7 7.07 -19.54 8.73
C LEU A 7 6.87 -21.05 8.93
N LEU A 8 5.70 -21.57 8.57
CA LEU A 8 5.43 -23.01 8.54
C LEU A 8 6.41 -23.77 7.65
N TRP A 9 6.70 -23.24 6.46
CA TRP A 9 7.67 -23.85 5.56
C TRP A 9 9.06 -23.89 6.18
N ILE A 10 9.52 -22.80 6.81
CA ILE A 10 10.84 -22.75 7.49
C ILE A 10 10.89 -23.76 8.65
N GLN A 11 9.82 -23.90 9.45
CA GLN A 11 9.76 -24.91 10.50
C GLN A 11 9.98 -26.33 9.96
N GLN A 12 9.36 -26.65 8.83
CA GLN A 12 9.37 -27.98 8.24
C GLN A 12 10.66 -28.29 7.48
N ASN A 13 11.22 -27.30 6.79
CA ASN A 13 12.33 -27.52 5.85
C ASN A 13 13.69 -27.05 6.41
N GLU A 14 13.68 -26.11 7.36
CA GLU A 14 14.88 -25.49 7.93
C GLU A 14 14.87 -25.54 9.48
N PRO A 15 14.68 -26.72 10.10
CA PRO A 15 14.47 -26.83 11.56
C PRO A 15 15.66 -26.33 12.38
N GLY A 16 16.89 -26.48 11.85
CA GLY A 16 18.10 -25.96 12.49
C GLY A 16 18.16 -24.44 12.53
N LEU A 17 17.62 -23.76 11.50
CA LEU A 17 17.46 -22.31 11.49
C LEU A 17 16.34 -21.88 12.44
N TRP A 18 15.19 -22.56 12.40
CA TRP A 18 14.05 -22.29 13.27
C TRP A 18 14.44 -22.33 14.76
N ALA A 19 15.19 -23.35 15.18
CA ALA A 19 15.64 -23.49 16.58
C ALA A 19 16.55 -22.33 17.05
N LYS A 20 17.28 -21.69 16.13
CA LYS A 20 18.16 -20.55 16.42
C LYS A 20 17.42 -19.22 16.35
N ALA A 21 16.31 -19.15 15.62
CA ALA A 21 15.53 -17.93 15.48
C ALA A 21 15.01 -17.46 16.86
N ARG A 22 15.06 -16.15 17.08
CA ARG A 22 14.55 -15.50 18.29
C ARG A 22 13.51 -14.43 17.98
N ARG A 23 13.58 -13.85 16.79
CA ARG A 23 12.66 -12.82 16.32
C ARG A 23 12.34 -13.05 14.85
N PHE A 24 11.08 -12.83 14.49
CA PHE A 24 10.64 -12.75 13.11
C PHE A 24 10.10 -11.35 12.87
N MET A 25 10.75 -10.63 11.96
CA MET A 25 10.53 -9.22 11.72
C MET A 25 10.27 -9.01 10.23
N THR A 26 9.36 -8.11 9.91
CA THR A 26 9.33 -7.49 8.59
C THR A 26 10.54 -6.54 8.43
N ILE A 27 10.75 -6.02 7.22
CA ILE A 27 11.82 -5.06 6.98
C ILE A 27 11.62 -3.76 7.78
N THR A 28 10.38 -3.31 7.97
CA THR A 28 10.07 -2.11 8.75
C THR A 28 10.33 -2.33 10.24
N ASP A 29 9.96 -3.50 10.77
CA ASP A 29 10.25 -3.87 12.17
C ASP A 29 11.75 -3.94 12.44
N TYR A 30 12.51 -4.50 11.48
CA TYR A 30 13.96 -4.56 11.60
C TYR A 30 14.60 -3.17 11.59
N LEU A 31 14.10 -2.24 10.77
CA LEU A 31 14.57 -0.85 10.78
C LEU A 31 14.26 -0.16 12.12
N ALA A 32 13.05 -0.32 12.64
CA ALA A 32 12.67 0.19 13.95
C ALA A 32 13.60 -0.36 15.05
N TRP A 33 13.82 -1.68 15.07
CA TRP A 33 14.69 -2.33 16.04
C TRP A 33 16.15 -1.91 15.92
N SER A 34 16.70 -1.88 14.71
CA SER A 34 18.11 -1.53 14.50
C SER A 34 18.41 -0.06 14.87
N LEU A 35 17.47 0.85 14.62
CA LEU A 35 17.66 2.28 14.90
C LEU A 35 17.33 2.67 16.34
N THR A 36 16.37 2.01 16.99
CA THR A 36 15.88 2.40 18.33
C THR A 36 16.20 1.39 19.43
N GLY A 37 16.59 0.16 19.07
CA GLY A 37 16.70 -0.98 19.98
C GLY A 37 15.34 -1.60 20.39
N SER A 38 14.22 -0.95 20.06
CA SER A 38 12.87 -1.40 20.43
C SER A 38 12.32 -2.41 19.43
N SER A 39 11.85 -3.56 19.92
CA SER A 39 11.21 -4.58 19.09
C SER A 39 9.75 -4.21 18.83
N ALA A 40 9.53 -3.19 18.00
CA ALA A 40 8.23 -2.66 17.65
C ALA A 40 8.01 -2.67 16.13
N GLY A 41 6.75 -2.77 15.71
CA GLY A 41 6.34 -2.81 14.31
C GLY A 41 5.10 -1.95 14.04
N ASP A 42 4.77 -1.68 12.79
CA ASP A 42 3.52 -1.00 12.47
C ASP A 42 2.35 -1.99 12.39
N GLU A 43 1.22 -1.65 12.99
CA GLU A 43 0.06 -2.55 13.00
C GLU A 43 -0.64 -2.69 11.64
N SER A 44 -0.40 -1.75 10.73
CA SER A 44 -1.06 -1.69 9.41
C SER A 44 -0.39 -2.59 8.37
N THR A 45 0.71 -3.26 8.71
CA THR A 45 1.27 -4.34 7.91
C THR A 45 1.01 -5.70 8.55
N CYS A 46 0.61 -5.73 9.83
CA CYS A 46 0.36 -6.95 10.58
C CYS A 46 -0.81 -7.76 10.00
N GLU A 47 -1.80 -7.12 9.35
CA GLU A 47 -2.91 -7.83 8.70
C GLU A 47 -2.43 -8.73 7.54
N LEU A 48 -1.31 -8.37 6.91
CA LEU A 48 -0.72 -9.14 5.80
C LEU A 48 0.05 -10.38 6.28
N LEU A 49 0.34 -10.46 7.58
CA LEU A 49 1.10 -11.56 8.15
C LEU A 49 0.25 -12.82 8.38
N GLY A 50 -1.08 -12.66 8.45
CA GLY A 50 -2.03 -13.75 8.67
C GLY A 50 -2.13 -14.22 10.12
N MET A 51 -1.60 -13.44 11.05
CA MET A 51 -1.54 -13.79 12.48
C MET A 51 -2.07 -12.66 13.38
N TRP A 52 -2.72 -11.64 12.82
CA TRP A 52 -3.15 -10.44 13.52
C TRP A 52 -4.68 -10.39 13.67
N ASP A 53 -5.16 -10.06 14.87
CA ASP A 53 -6.56 -9.75 15.12
C ASP A 53 -6.75 -8.23 15.03
N VAL A 54 -7.28 -7.76 13.90
CA VAL A 54 -7.44 -6.31 13.61
C VAL A 54 -8.38 -5.63 14.60
N LEU A 55 -9.44 -6.32 15.06
CA LEU A 55 -10.42 -5.75 15.98
C LEU A 55 -9.86 -5.62 17.39
N ARG A 56 -9.17 -6.67 17.87
CA ARG A 56 -8.56 -6.67 19.20
C ARG A 56 -7.20 -5.99 19.25
N ARG A 57 -6.61 -5.70 18.07
CA ARG A 57 -5.30 -5.08 17.91
C ARG A 57 -4.22 -5.83 18.69
N GLN A 58 -4.19 -7.15 18.50
CA GLN A 58 -3.22 -8.04 19.12
C GLN A 58 -2.92 -9.25 18.23
N TRP A 59 -1.80 -9.92 18.49
CA TRP A 59 -1.50 -11.19 17.83
C TRP A 59 -2.62 -12.21 18.09
N TRP A 60 -3.11 -12.83 17.03
CA TRP A 60 -4.24 -13.73 17.08
C TRP A 60 -3.78 -15.10 17.59
N GLY A 61 -4.04 -15.37 18.86
CA GLY A 61 -3.57 -16.59 19.53
C GLY A 61 -3.91 -17.89 18.78
N LYS A 62 -5.09 -18.01 18.17
CA LYS A 62 -5.46 -19.19 17.37
C LYS A 62 -4.55 -19.39 16.14
N ALA A 63 -4.20 -18.31 15.44
CA ALA A 63 -3.30 -18.38 14.29
C ALA A 63 -1.87 -18.74 14.72
N LEU A 64 -1.38 -18.13 15.81
CA LEU A 64 -0.07 -18.47 16.38
C LEU A 64 0.01 -19.94 16.81
N SER A 65 -1.02 -20.45 17.50
CA SER A 65 -1.10 -21.86 17.89
C SER A 65 -1.14 -22.80 16.68
N ALA A 66 -1.86 -22.42 15.60
CA ALA A 66 -1.93 -23.23 14.38
C ALA A 66 -0.57 -23.42 13.70
N ILE A 67 0.38 -22.52 13.95
CA ILE A 67 1.76 -22.60 13.44
C ILE A 67 2.80 -22.84 14.53
N ASN A 68 2.40 -23.28 15.74
CA ASN A 68 3.30 -23.54 16.87
C ASN A 68 4.30 -22.41 17.15
N MET A 69 3.84 -21.16 17.08
CA MET A 69 4.69 -19.97 17.26
C MET A 69 4.37 -19.26 18.58
N ASP A 70 5.41 -18.85 19.29
CA ASP A 70 5.28 -17.94 20.43
C ASP A 70 5.20 -16.49 19.92
N GLY A 71 4.17 -15.76 20.34
CA GLY A 71 3.98 -14.35 20.00
C GLY A 71 5.10 -13.45 20.52
N SER A 72 5.87 -13.88 21.54
CA SER A 72 7.05 -13.15 22.03
C SER A 72 8.18 -13.05 21.00
N MET A 73 8.16 -13.89 19.96
CA MET A 73 9.09 -13.84 18.83
C MET A 73 8.72 -12.76 17.80
N LEU A 74 7.54 -12.15 17.91
CA LEU A 74 7.08 -11.10 17.03
C LEU A 74 7.26 -9.71 17.69
N PRO A 75 7.48 -8.66 16.90
CA PRO A 75 7.48 -7.28 17.40
C PRO A 75 6.16 -6.92 18.08
N SER A 76 6.21 -5.94 18.98
CA SER A 76 5.01 -5.30 19.54
C SER A 76 4.43 -4.34 18.51
N PRO A 77 3.22 -4.57 17.98
CA PRO A 77 2.66 -3.69 16.96
C PRO A 77 2.21 -2.37 17.58
N MET A 78 2.51 -1.29 16.89
CA MET A 78 2.25 0.09 17.27
C MET A 78 1.24 0.67 16.29
N ALA A 79 0.38 1.56 16.80
CA ALA A 79 -0.55 2.29 15.96
C ALA A 79 0.22 3.10 14.89
N THR A 80 -0.33 3.19 13.68
CA THR A 80 0.20 4.09 12.66
C THR A 80 0.32 5.51 13.21
N GLY A 81 1.50 6.12 13.08
CA GLY A 81 1.81 7.43 13.64
C GLY A 81 2.20 7.44 15.13
N ALA A 82 2.31 6.28 15.79
CA ALA A 82 2.82 6.23 17.16
C ALA A 82 4.34 6.41 17.22
N ILE A 83 4.83 7.12 18.23
CA ILE A 83 6.26 7.20 18.51
C ILE A 83 6.75 5.85 19.04
N VAL A 84 7.68 5.21 18.31
CA VAL A 84 8.33 3.97 18.75
C VAL A 84 9.37 4.27 19.83
N GLY A 85 10.16 5.32 19.62
CA GLY A 85 11.22 5.71 20.55
C GLY A 85 12.28 6.59 19.87
N PRO A 86 13.29 7.04 20.63
CA PRO A 86 14.39 7.81 20.07
C PRO A 86 15.30 6.90 19.24
N VAL A 87 15.84 7.45 18.16
CA VAL A 87 16.91 6.83 17.38
C VAL A 87 18.20 6.93 18.19
N VAL A 88 18.85 5.78 18.39
CA VAL A 88 20.11 5.62 19.15
C VAL A 88 21.26 5.12 18.27
N ASN A 89 20.96 4.62 17.07
CA ASN A 89 21.94 4.08 16.11
C ASN A 89 21.79 4.72 14.71
N GLY A 90 21.56 6.04 14.65
CA GLY A 90 21.23 6.76 13.41
C GLY A 90 22.42 7.27 12.60
N ALA A 91 23.60 7.36 13.22
CA ALA A 91 24.76 8.07 12.67
C ALA A 91 25.19 7.61 11.27
N ALA A 92 25.18 6.30 11.00
CA ALA A 92 25.55 5.74 9.70
C ALA A 92 24.58 6.13 8.56
N LEU A 93 23.36 6.55 8.91
CA LEU A 93 22.34 7.02 7.97
C LEU A 93 22.22 8.56 7.97
N GLY A 94 23.08 9.26 8.70
CA GLY A 94 23.01 10.72 8.86
C GLY A 94 21.80 11.20 9.69
N ILE A 95 21.20 10.32 10.49
CA ILE A 95 20.07 10.66 11.35
C ILE A 95 20.61 11.13 12.71
N ALA A 96 20.12 12.26 13.19
CA ALA A 96 20.52 12.83 14.48
C ALA A 96 20.11 11.93 15.65
N ASP A 97 20.99 11.81 16.64
CA ASP A 97 20.70 11.10 17.88
C ASP A 97 19.52 11.75 18.61
N GLY A 98 18.63 10.93 19.14
CA GLY A 98 17.41 11.39 19.81
C GLY A 98 16.27 11.79 18.87
N ALA A 99 16.46 11.75 17.55
CA ALA A 99 15.34 11.91 16.61
C ALA A 99 14.26 10.85 16.88
N TRP A 100 12.98 11.24 16.80
CA TRP A 100 11.89 10.29 17.03
C TRP A 100 11.71 9.36 15.83
N PHE A 101 11.74 8.05 16.09
CA PHE A 101 11.25 7.05 15.14
C PHE A 101 9.74 6.90 15.31
N VAL A 102 8.99 7.11 14.24
CA VAL A 102 7.53 7.02 14.22
C VAL A 102 7.10 5.81 13.42
N ALA A 103 6.17 5.03 13.95
CA ALA A 103 5.57 3.89 13.26
C ALA A 103 4.86 4.38 11.98
N GLY A 104 5.26 3.82 10.84
CA GLY A 104 4.68 4.16 9.55
C GLY A 104 3.39 3.41 9.26
N ALA A 105 3.21 3.09 7.99
CA ALA A 105 2.16 2.20 7.52
C ALA A 105 2.64 1.41 6.30
N LEU A 106 1.82 0.46 5.82
CA LEU A 106 1.97 -0.10 4.47
C LEU A 106 2.11 1.03 3.44
N ASP A 107 2.98 0.84 2.46
CA ASP A 107 3.28 1.83 1.42
C ASP A 107 2.04 2.34 0.67
N HIS A 108 1.09 1.46 0.34
CA HIS A 108 -0.19 1.85 -0.27
C HIS A 108 -1.03 2.76 0.63
N TYR A 109 -1.07 2.51 1.95
CA TYR A 109 -1.80 3.36 2.89
C TYR A 109 -1.08 4.70 3.07
N ALA A 110 0.25 4.68 3.23
CA ALA A 110 1.05 5.90 3.32
C ALA A 110 0.90 6.76 2.05
N ALA A 111 1.00 6.15 0.86
CA ALA A 111 0.81 6.85 -0.40
C ALA A 111 -0.59 7.43 -0.55
N ALA A 112 -1.62 6.70 -0.14
CA ALA A 112 -2.98 7.22 -0.16
C ALA A 112 -3.13 8.43 0.79
N VAL A 113 -2.61 8.35 2.02
CA VAL A 113 -2.62 9.47 2.97
C VAL A 113 -1.88 10.68 2.42
N GLY A 114 -0.66 10.51 1.89
CA GLY A 114 0.10 11.61 1.29
C GLY A 114 -0.56 12.20 0.04
N ALA A 115 -1.38 11.41 -0.66
CA ALA A 115 -2.21 11.87 -1.77
C ALA A 115 -3.46 12.64 -1.30
N GLY A 116 -3.79 12.61 0.00
CA GLY A 116 -4.93 13.29 0.60
C GLY A 116 -6.16 12.41 0.84
N LEU A 117 -5.98 11.09 1.02
CA LEU A 117 -7.07 10.12 1.26
C LEU A 117 -8.03 10.56 2.37
N GLU A 118 -7.50 11.18 3.43
CA GLU A 118 -8.27 11.60 4.61
C GLU A 118 -9.14 12.85 4.37
N GLY A 119 -9.12 13.41 3.16
CA GLY A 119 -10.02 14.46 2.71
C GLY A 119 -11.40 13.96 2.29
N ALA A 120 -12.18 14.82 1.65
CA ALA A 120 -13.59 14.57 1.31
C ALA A 120 -13.82 13.35 0.38
N ALA A 121 -12.83 12.97 -0.42
CA ALA A 121 -12.94 11.84 -1.35
C ALA A 121 -12.99 10.48 -0.64
N GLY A 122 -12.22 10.29 0.45
CA GLY A 122 -12.15 9.03 1.21
C GLY A 122 -11.65 7.80 0.42
N VAL A 123 -11.30 7.96 -0.86
CA VAL A 123 -10.87 6.91 -1.78
C VAL A 123 -9.70 7.41 -2.64
N ALA A 124 -8.66 6.59 -2.73
CA ALA A 124 -7.51 6.82 -3.57
C ALA A 124 -7.16 5.57 -4.38
N GLU A 125 -6.60 5.75 -5.56
CA GLU A 125 -6.04 4.67 -6.35
C GLU A 125 -4.65 5.01 -6.88
N SER A 126 -3.90 3.96 -7.18
CA SER A 126 -2.64 4.04 -7.89
C SER A 126 -2.70 3.18 -9.14
N THR A 127 -2.37 3.80 -10.27
CA THR A 127 -2.17 3.14 -11.56
C THR A 127 -0.66 3.08 -11.83
N GLY A 128 0.01 2.12 -11.18
CA GLY A 128 1.46 1.87 -11.31
C GLY A 128 1.75 0.47 -11.86
N THR A 129 2.86 -0.15 -11.46
CA THR A 129 3.18 -1.54 -11.81
C THR A 129 2.04 -2.50 -11.49
N VAL A 130 1.38 -2.27 -10.34
CA VAL A 130 0.12 -2.88 -9.94
C VAL A 130 -0.98 -1.83 -9.92
N LEU A 131 -2.23 -2.28 -10.03
CA LEU A 131 -3.38 -1.47 -9.65
C LEU A 131 -3.63 -1.64 -8.16
N ALA A 132 -3.89 -0.54 -7.48
CA ALA A 132 -4.34 -0.58 -6.10
C ALA A 132 -5.41 0.48 -5.88
N ALA A 133 -6.44 0.13 -5.11
CA ALA A 133 -7.47 1.05 -4.67
C ALA A 133 -7.60 0.94 -3.15
N VAL A 134 -7.55 2.08 -2.47
CA VAL A 134 -7.61 2.21 -1.02
C VAL A 134 -8.80 3.09 -0.65
N ARG A 135 -9.59 2.63 0.30
CA ARG A 135 -10.67 3.40 0.92
C ARG A 135 -10.43 3.51 2.41
N GLN A 136 -10.71 4.68 2.97
CA GLN A 136 -10.81 4.87 4.41
C GLN A 136 -12.25 4.66 4.88
N MET A 137 -12.41 4.02 6.03
CA MET A 137 -13.70 3.63 6.59
C MET A 137 -13.74 3.94 8.08
N ASP A 138 -14.91 4.30 8.60
CA ASP A 138 -15.13 4.53 10.04
C ASP A 138 -15.47 3.24 10.80
N ALA A 139 -15.82 2.16 10.09
CA ALA A 139 -16.20 0.89 10.69
C ALA A 139 -15.39 -0.27 10.08
N TYR A 140 -15.07 -1.26 10.93
CA TYR A 140 -14.45 -2.49 10.46
C TYR A 140 -15.46 -3.32 9.67
N ASN A 141 -15.22 -3.44 8.37
CA ASN A 141 -16.06 -4.21 7.44
C ASN A 141 -15.15 -5.00 6.47
N PRO A 142 -14.74 -6.23 6.80
CA PRO A 142 -13.86 -7.02 5.94
C PRO A 142 -14.64 -7.63 4.77
N ILE A 143 -14.05 -7.58 3.57
CA ILE A 143 -14.60 -8.20 2.36
C ILE A 143 -13.57 -9.16 1.77
N TYR A 144 -14.02 -10.32 1.30
CA TYR A 144 -13.17 -11.27 0.61
C TYR A 144 -12.51 -10.62 -0.62
N GLY A 145 -11.21 -10.84 -0.80
CA GLY A 145 -10.42 -10.18 -1.85
C GLY A 145 -9.89 -8.79 -1.48
N CYS A 146 -10.14 -8.31 -0.25
CA CYS A 146 -9.54 -7.09 0.27
C CYS A 146 -8.67 -7.35 1.50
N CYS A 147 -7.64 -6.53 1.66
CA CYS A 147 -6.96 -6.32 2.93
C CYS A 147 -7.74 -5.28 3.74
N THR A 148 -7.93 -5.51 5.03
CA THR A 148 -8.57 -4.54 5.94
C THR A 148 -7.66 -4.31 7.13
N ALA A 149 -7.13 -3.10 7.25
CA ALA A 149 -6.14 -2.72 8.25
C ALA A 149 -6.69 -1.66 9.20
N ALA A 150 -6.10 -1.55 10.38
CA ALA A 150 -6.32 -0.41 11.25
C ALA A 150 -5.67 0.85 10.64
N ALA A 151 -6.33 1.98 10.83
CA ALA A 151 -5.83 3.32 10.51
C ALA A 151 -5.74 4.16 11.78
N ALA A 152 -5.09 5.32 11.68
CA ALA A 152 -5.06 6.29 12.77
C ALA A 152 -6.48 6.77 13.15
N GLY A 153 -6.65 7.19 14.40
CA GLY A 153 -7.92 7.77 14.88
C GLY A 153 -9.08 6.77 15.00
N GLY A 154 -8.80 5.46 15.11
CA GLY A 154 -9.84 4.44 15.26
C GLY A 154 -10.58 4.08 13.97
N ARG A 155 -10.05 4.52 12.82
CA ARG A 155 -10.57 4.20 11.49
C ARG A 155 -9.92 2.95 10.92
N TYR A 156 -10.32 2.58 9.71
CA TYR A 156 -9.82 1.42 8.99
C TYR A 156 -9.49 1.76 7.54
N TYR A 157 -8.51 1.07 6.98
CA TYR A 157 -8.26 1.05 5.55
C TYR A 157 -8.82 -0.24 4.95
N ARG A 158 -9.34 -0.13 3.73
CA ARG A 158 -9.63 -1.28 2.87
C ARG A 158 -8.82 -1.13 1.58
N LEU A 159 -8.03 -2.13 1.26
CA LEU A 159 -7.19 -2.19 0.06
C LEU A 159 -7.60 -3.37 -0.79
N ALA A 160 -7.78 -3.12 -2.10
CA ALA A 160 -7.79 -4.16 -3.12
C ALA A 160 -6.73 -3.83 -4.17
N PHE A 161 -6.13 -4.85 -4.76
CA PHE A 161 -5.09 -4.67 -5.77
C PHE A 161 -5.17 -5.75 -6.84
N ASP A 162 -4.64 -5.45 -8.01
CA ASP A 162 -4.52 -6.38 -9.14
C ASP A 162 -3.13 -6.24 -9.77
N GLY A 163 -2.55 -7.37 -10.18
CA GLY A 163 -1.23 -7.40 -10.81
C GLY A 163 -1.17 -6.77 -12.20
N HIS A 164 -2.31 -6.61 -12.87
CA HIS A 164 -2.43 -6.09 -14.23
C HIS A 164 -2.52 -4.56 -14.25
N GLY A 165 -1.44 -3.90 -13.83
CA GLY A 165 -1.30 -2.44 -13.83
C GLY A 165 -0.81 -1.85 -15.15
N ALA A 166 -0.18 -0.67 -15.05
CA ALA A 166 0.52 -0.01 -16.14
C ALA A 166 1.73 -0.81 -16.65
N SER A 167 2.19 -1.80 -15.89
CA SER A 167 3.24 -2.75 -16.31
C SER A 167 2.90 -3.48 -17.61
N MET A 168 1.61 -3.71 -17.91
CA MET A 168 1.20 -4.28 -19.19
C MET A 168 1.57 -3.39 -20.38
N LEU A 169 1.49 -2.07 -20.19
CA LEU A 169 1.87 -1.10 -21.22
C LEU A 169 3.40 -1.02 -21.37
N GLU A 170 4.14 -1.10 -20.26
CA GLU A 170 5.60 -1.18 -20.27
C GLU A 170 6.08 -2.47 -20.94
N GLU A 171 5.40 -3.60 -20.70
CA GLU A 171 5.70 -4.86 -21.37
C GLU A 171 5.39 -4.79 -22.88
N TYR A 172 4.25 -4.22 -23.27
CA TYR A 172 3.91 -4.00 -24.67
C TYR A 172 4.95 -3.12 -25.37
N GLN A 173 5.34 -2.00 -24.74
CA GLN A 173 6.39 -1.12 -25.23
C GLN A 173 7.68 -1.91 -25.46
N ARG A 174 8.14 -2.67 -24.45
CA ARG A 174 9.37 -3.46 -24.53
C ARG A 174 9.37 -4.48 -25.66
N LEU A 175 8.24 -5.15 -25.90
CA LEU A 175 8.12 -6.24 -26.88
C LEU A 175 7.84 -5.76 -28.30
N HIS A 176 7.04 -4.70 -28.47
CA HIS A 176 6.47 -4.32 -29.77
C HIS A 176 6.88 -2.93 -30.23
N ALA A 177 7.31 -2.05 -29.33
CA ALA A 177 7.69 -0.67 -29.65
C ALA A 177 8.88 -0.16 -28.82
N PRO A 178 10.04 -0.88 -28.80
CA PRO A 178 11.14 -0.58 -27.87
C PRO A 178 11.81 0.78 -28.10
N LYS A 179 11.54 1.44 -29.23
CA LYS A 179 12.03 2.78 -29.56
C LYS A 179 11.06 3.90 -29.18
N ALA A 180 9.80 3.58 -28.91
CA ALA A 180 8.80 4.56 -28.51
C ALA A 180 8.79 4.70 -26.98
N SER A 181 8.53 5.90 -26.48
CA SER A 181 8.22 6.11 -25.07
C SER A 181 6.78 5.71 -24.75
N VAL A 182 6.49 5.44 -23.46
CA VAL A 182 5.13 5.16 -23.00
C VAL A 182 4.18 6.34 -23.30
N GLU A 183 4.66 7.58 -23.18
CA GLU A 183 3.88 8.79 -23.48
C GLU A 183 3.53 8.91 -24.97
N GLU A 184 4.46 8.57 -25.86
CA GLU A 184 4.21 8.48 -27.30
C GLU A 184 3.16 7.41 -27.61
N LEU A 185 3.25 6.23 -27.00
CA LEU A 185 2.27 5.15 -27.18
C LEU A 185 0.87 5.56 -26.71
N ILE A 186 0.76 6.23 -25.56
CA ILE A 186 -0.50 6.80 -25.06
C ILE A 186 -1.05 7.84 -26.06
N SER A 187 -0.19 8.67 -26.64
CA SER A 187 -0.58 9.66 -27.65
C SER A 187 -1.10 9.01 -28.94
N LEU A 188 -0.49 7.90 -29.38
CA LEU A 188 -0.96 7.11 -30.52
C LEU A 188 -2.31 6.45 -30.22
N ALA A 189 -2.51 5.95 -28.99
CA ALA A 189 -3.78 5.38 -28.54
C ALA A 189 -4.92 6.41 -28.52
N ALA A 190 -4.64 7.63 -28.06
CA ALA A 190 -5.60 8.73 -28.09
C ALA A 190 -6.06 9.08 -29.52
N LYS A 191 -5.16 8.94 -30.51
CA LYS A 191 -5.41 9.24 -31.93
C LYS A 191 -5.82 8.02 -32.77
N MET A 192 -5.87 6.82 -32.18
CA MET A 192 -6.06 5.55 -32.92
C MET A 192 -5.08 5.35 -34.08
N THR A 193 -3.82 5.76 -33.90
CA THR A 193 -2.79 5.71 -34.95
C THR A 193 -2.12 4.34 -35.02
N GLU A 194 -2.11 3.72 -36.20
CA GLU A 194 -1.42 2.44 -36.46
C GLU A 194 0.12 2.58 -36.40
N PRO A 195 0.85 1.50 -36.05
CA PRO A 195 0.34 0.16 -35.73
C PRO A 195 -0.01 -0.04 -34.24
N HIS A 196 0.35 0.90 -33.36
CA HIS A 196 0.32 0.66 -31.90
C HIS A 196 -0.94 1.18 -31.21
N GLY A 197 -1.57 2.23 -31.74
CA GLY A 197 -2.66 2.95 -31.09
C GLY A 197 -3.83 2.05 -30.67
N PRO A 198 -4.38 1.19 -31.55
CA PRO A 198 -5.51 0.32 -31.18
C PRO A 198 -5.19 -0.64 -30.03
N GLU A 199 -4.01 -1.26 -30.04
CA GLU A 199 -3.61 -2.24 -29.02
C GLU A 199 -3.34 -1.56 -27.68
N VAL A 200 -2.58 -0.46 -27.70
CA VAL A 200 -2.32 0.33 -26.49
C VAL A 200 -3.63 0.83 -25.88
N ARG A 201 -4.58 1.30 -26.70
CA ARG A 201 -5.89 1.72 -26.21
C ARG A 201 -6.66 0.56 -25.56
N ARG A 202 -6.57 -0.65 -26.10
CA ARG A 202 -7.19 -1.84 -25.51
C ARG A 202 -6.57 -2.16 -24.15
N ILE A 203 -5.25 -2.13 -24.02
CA ILE A 203 -4.55 -2.30 -22.73
C ILE A 203 -5.04 -1.27 -21.72
N MET A 204 -5.07 0.02 -22.11
CA MET A 204 -5.54 1.10 -21.24
C MET A 204 -6.99 0.91 -20.80
N GLN A 205 -7.85 0.42 -21.70
CA GLN A 205 -9.26 0.12 -21.42
C GLN A 205 -9.40 -1.03 -20.43
N THR A 206 -8.68 -2.15 -20.64
CA THR A 206 -8.66 -3.28 -19.70
C THR A 206 -8.21 -2.83 -18.31
N THR A 207 -7.17 -2.00 -18.22
CA THR A 207 -6.72 -1.44 -16.93
C THR A 207 -7.81 -0.59 -16.27
N ALA A 208 -8.56 0.19 -17.05
CA ALA A 208 -9.68 0.99 -16.54
C ALA A 208 -10.84 0.12 -16.04
N ASP A 209 -11.17 -0.95 -16.75
CA ASP A 209 -12.22 -1.91 -16.38
C ASP A 209 -11.85 -2.67 -15.09
N THR A 210 -10.59 -3.10 -14.98
CA THR A 210 -10.07 -3.72 -13.75
C THR A 210 -10.13 -2.73 -12.57
N MET A 211 -9.69 -1.48 -12.76
CA MET A 211 -9.78 -0.45 -11.72
C MET A 211 -11.23 -0.20 -11.27
N HIS A 212 -12.18 -0.17 -12.20
CA HIS A 212 -13.60 -0.08 -11.86
C HIS A 212 -14.05 -1.25 -10.97
N GLY A 213 -13.65 -2.49 -11.29
CA GLY A 213 -13.92 -3.65 -10.45
C GLY A 213 -13.35 -3.54 -9.04
N LEU A 214 -12.11 -3.04 -8.91
CA LEU A 214 -11.49 -2.78 -7.61
C LEU A 214 -12.24 -1.71 -6.81
N LEU A 215 -12.67 -0.61 -7.46
CA LEU A 215 -13.46 0.44 -6.83
C LEU A 215 -14.82 -0.07 -6.35
N MET A 216 -15.51 -0.86 -7.18
CA MET A 216 -16.76 -1.52 -6.79
C MET A 216 -16.57 -2.41 -5.55
N LEU A 217 -15.48 -3.17 -5.51
CA LEU A 217 -15.17 -4.05 -4.39
C LEU A 217 -14.90 -3.28 -3.10
N ILE A 218 -14.04 -2.26 -3.13
CA ILE A 218 -13.70 -1.51 -1.92
C ILE A 218 -14.81 -0.56 -1.46
N CYS A 219 -15.71 -0.15 -2.36
CA CYS A 219 -16.79 0.79 -2.06
C CYS A 219 -18.17 0.11 -1.87
N ASP A 220 -18.20 -1.18 -1.53
CA ASP A 220 -19.44 -1.93 -1.25
C ASP A 220 -20.46 -1.88 -2.42
N GLY A 221 -19.97 -1.83 -3.65
CA GLY A 221 -20.79 -1.69 -4.87
C GLY A 221 -21.31 -0.28 -5.14
N SER A 222 -21.06 0.69 -4.26
CA SER A 222 -21.42 2.10 -4.46
C SER A 222 -20.19 2.92 -4.85
N LEU A 223 -20.08 3.29 -6.13
CA LEU A 223 -18.92 4.05 -6.61
C LEU A 223 -18.84 5.43 -5.92
N PRO A 224 -17.62 5.89 -5.58
CA PRO A 224 -17.43 7.21 -5.01
C PRO A 224 -17.69 8.30 -6.06
N GLN A 225 -17.92 9.53 -5.61
CA GLN A 225 -18.03 10.67 -6.53
C GLN A 225 -16.67 11.08 -7.12
N GLU A 226 -15.63 10.99 -6.28
CA GLU A 226 -14.27 11.38 -6.60
C GLU A 226 -13.29 10.32 -6.10
N VAL A 227 -12.25 10.06 -6.90
CA VAL A 227 -11.14 9.18 -6.58
C VAL A 227 -9.84 9.95 -6.77
N ILE A 228 -9.00 9.97 -5.75
CA ILE A 228 -7.65 10.54 -5.86
C ILE A 228 -6.80 9.58 -6.68
N SER A 229 -6.19 10.06 -7.77
CA SER A 229 -5.42 9.23 -8.71
C SER A 229 -3.92 9.50 -8.59
N THR A 230 -3.14 8.44 -8.48
CA THR A 230 -1.67 8.49 -8.39
C THR A 230 -1.01 7.47 -9.32
N GLY A 231 0.33 7.51 -9.42
CA GLY A 231 1.10 6.60 -10.28
C GLY A 231 1.24 7.06 -11.73
N GLY A 232 1.85 6.21 -12.57
CA GLY A 232 2.14 6.53 -13.97
C GLY A 232 0.88 6.83 -14.80
N GLY A 233 -0.19 6.06 -14.59
CA GLY A 233 -1.46 6.27 -15.28
C GLY A 233 -2.15 7.58 -14.94
N ALA A 234 -1.85 8.17 -13.77
CA ALA A 234 -2.39 9.47 -13.36
C ALA A 234 -1.77 10.66 -14.12
N LYS A 235 -0.65 10.45 -14.82
CA LYS A 235 0.02 11.51 -15.62
C LYS A 235 -0.70 11.77 -16.94
N SER A 236 -1.51 10.83 -17.42
CA SER A 236 -2.22 10.94 -18.71
C SER A 236 -3.66 11.39 -18.50
N ARG A 237 -3.97 12.61 -18.93
CA ARG A 237 -5.36 13.11 -18.91
C ARG A 237 -6.31 12.20 -19.71
N PHE A 238 -5.87 11.71 -20.87
CA PHE A 238 -6.64 10.79 -21.68
C PHE A 238 -6.99 9.49 -20.93
N TRP A 239 -6.05 8.94 -20.16
CA TRP A 239 -6.29 7.73 -19.37
C TRP A 239 -7.19 8.00 -18.16
N LEU A 240 -7.00 9.14 -17.47
CA LEU A 240 -7.89 9.58 -16.40
C LEU A 240 -9.34 9.71 -16.90
N ASP A 241 -9.54 10.37 -18.05
CA ASP A 241 -10.87 10.52 -18.64
C ASP A 241 -11.47 9.18 -19.08
N MET A 242 -10.63 8.23 -19.51
CA MET A 242 -11.08 6.85 -19.80
C MET A 242 -11.56 6.15 -18.54
N LYS A 243 -10.77 6.16 -17.46
CA LYS A 243 -11.16 5.59 -16.15
C LYS A 243 -12.44 6.25 -15.63
N ALA A 244 -12.55 7.57 -15.74
CA ALA A 244 -13.73 8.31 -15.30
C ALA A 244 -15.00 7.90 -16.05
N ARG A 245 -14.91 7.69 -17.38
CA ARG A 245 -16.04 7.20 -18.18
C ARG A 245 -16.46 5.78 -17.81
N VAL A 246 -15.50 4.90 -17.54
CA VAL A 246 -15.77 3.50 -17.17
C VAL A 246 -16.37 3.42 -15.78
N ALA A 247 -15.78 4.11 -14.80
CA ALA A 247 -16.20 4.03 -13.41
C ALA A 247 -17.32 4.99 -13.04
N GLY A 248 -17.73 5.91 -13.92
CA GLY A 248 -18.79 6.87 -13.63
C GLY A 248 -18.46 7.84 -12.49
N CYS A 249 -17.17 8.06 -12.19
CA CYS A 249 -16.69 8.94 -11.13
C CYS A 249 -15.54 9.82 -11.62
N THR A 250 -15.21 10.88 -10.86
CA THR A 250 -14.09 11.76 -11.22
C THR A 250 -12.77 11.19 -10.70
N PHE A 251 -11.71 11.22 -11.51
CA PHE A 251 -10.36 10.89 -11.08
C PHE A 251 -9.53 12.18 -11.00
N THR A 252 -9.10 12.53 -9.79
CA THR A 252 -8.36 13.77 -9.52
C THR A 252 -6.88 13.44 -9.34
N PRO A 253 -6.00 13.83 -10.27
CA PRO A 253 -4.57 13.54 -10.15
C PRO A 253 -3.93 14.35 -9.03
N ARG A 254 -2.90 13.80 -8.39
CA ARG A 254 -2.02 14.55 -7.48
C ARG A 254 -0.70 14.87 -8.15
N PRO A 255 -0.18 16.11 -8.00
CA PRO A 255 1.05 16.53 -8.68
C PRO A 255 2.31 15.87 -8.12
N CYS A 256 2.27 15.34 -6.89
CA CYS A 256 3.43 14.70 -6.28
C CYS A 256 3.57 13.23 -6.66
N THR A 257 4.81 12.80 -6.95
CA THR A 257 5.16 11.39 -7.18
C THR A 257 5.50 10.65 -5.89
N GLU A 258 6.01 11.34 -4.87
CA GLU A 258 6.52 10.77 -3.62
C GLU A 258 5.44 10.71 -2.52
N ASN A 259 4.20 10.37 -2.87
CA ASN A 259 3.10 10.38 -1.91
C ASN A 259 3.33 9.46 -0.71
N GLY A 260 4.07 8.36 -0.86
CA GLY A 260 4.42 7.46 0.25
C GLY A 260 5.30 8.17 1.31
N ALA A 261 6.32 8.90 0.86
CA ALA A 261 7.18 9.68 1.74
C ALA A 261 6.41 10.84 2.40
N ILE A 262 5.53 11.50 1.65
CA ILE A 262 4.63 12.53 2.21
C ILE A 262 3.73 11.93 3.29
N GLY A 263 3.11 10.78 3.04
CA GLY A 263 2.27 10.11 4.04
C GLY A 263 3.05 9.75 5.31
N ALA A 264 4.27 9.24 5.17
CA ALA A 264 5.15 8.99 6.31
C ALA A 264 5.46 10.29 7.08
N ALA A 265 5.71 11.39 6.39
CA ALA A 265 5.91 12.70 7.00
C ALA A 265 4.65 13.23 7.70
N VAL A 266 3.45 13.01 7.14
CA VAL A 266 2.16 13.33 7.77
C VAL A 266 2.00 12.55 9.08
N PHE A 267 2.30 11.25 9.09
CA PHE A 267 2.27 10.45 10.32
C PHE A 267 3.23 10.99 11.37
N ALA A 268 4.47 11.32 10.97
CA ALA A 268 5.46 11.89 11.87
C ALA A 268 5.06 13.27 12.42
N SER A 269 4.53 14.15 11.58
CA SER A 269 4.04 15.48 11.97
C SER A 269 2.97 15.38 13.04
N ARG A 270 1.99 14.49 12.84
CA ARG A 270 0.90 14.26 13.81
C ARG A 270 1.42 13.68 15.12
N ALA A 271 2.39 12.77 15.07
CA ALA A 271 2.99 12.14 16.24
C ALA A 271 3.62 13.17 17.20
N ILE A 272 4.23 14.23 16.66
CA ILE A 272 4.88 15.30 17.44
C ILE A 272 3.94 16.48 17.73
N GLY A 273 2.66 16.39 17.36
CA GLY A 273 1.66 17.45 17.56
C GLY A 273 1.83 18.67 16.64
N ALA A 274 2.59 18.55 15.54
CA ALA A 274 2.66 19.59 14.53
C ALA A 274 1.39 19.55 13.67
N SER A 275 0.58 20.61 13.72
CA SER A 275 -0.61 20.78 12.90
C SER A 275 -0.24 20.87 11.41
N GLU A 276 -1.05 20.25 10.56
CA GLU A 276 -0.97 20.41 9.10
C GLU A 276 -1.17 21.89 8.76
N GLY A 277 -0.13 22.53 8.23
CA GLY A 277 -0.14 23.91 7.72
C GLY A 277 -0.49 23.97 6.25
#